data_AF-A0A1J5I9X2-F1
#
_entry.id   AF-A0A1J5I9X2-F1
#
_cell.length_a   1.000
_cell.length_b   1.000
_cell.length_c   1.000
_cell.angle_alpha   90.00
_cell.angle_beta   90.00
_cell.angle_gamma   90.00
#
_symmetry.space_group_name_H-M   'P 1'
#
loop_
_entity.id
_entity.type
_entity.pdbx_description
1 polymer ?
#
loop_
_entity_poly.entity_id
_entity_poly.type
_entity_poly.pdbx_seq_one_letter_code
_entity_poly.pdbx_strand_id
1 'polypeptide(L)'
;MAMTENQLEIDPQTDIPFTPNMPYAEDMLERLHAIDVTQFDISKRAEALKGKQAWLFALTMPVTALLLVILTLVGTFLSDQFILSFLVVAGLLFLIGQMLNGYEKNFTRQARIDIMQRIKQAEGETGLIPHFKDFLPTKYRHLWQSLKKQNYRYIEQYVAALTLLQQHLDHDKFIRIWHLKYPETAPEQDDYEDEDSAE
;
A
#
# COMPACT_ATOMS: atom_id res chain seq x y z
N MET A 1 58.68 13.56 -45.56
CA MET A 1 57.54 14.05 -44.76
C MET A 1 56.41 13.04 -44.90
N ALA A 2 55.70 12.81 -43.81
CA ALA A 2 54.55 11.93 -43.61
C ALA A 2 54.84 10.53 -43.04
N MET A 3 53.87 10.12 -42.20
CA MET A 3 53.60 8.81 -41.60
C MET A 3 54.13 8.56 -40.19
N THR A 4 53.30 8.93 -39.21
CA THR A 4 53.14 8.16 -37.97
C THR A 4 51.68 7.75 -37.86
N GLU A 5 51.39 6.54 -38.33
CA GLU A 5 50.20 5.77 -37.99
C GLU A 5 50.27 5.42 -36.50
N ASN A 6 49.30 5.89 -35.72
CA ASN A 6 49.05 5.37 -34.38
C ASN A 6 47.65 4.74 -34.43
N GLN A 7 47.65 3.45 -34.74
CA GLN A 7 46.47 2.60 -34.85
C GLN A 7 46.10 2.14 -33.44
N LEU A 8 45.09 2.78 -32.84
CA LEU A 8 44.37 2.25 -31.69
C LEU A 8 43.39 1.21 -32.23
N GLU A 9 43.73 -0.07 -32.09
CA GLU A 9 42.79 -1.17 -32.26
C GLU A 9 41.64 -1.00 -31.26
N ILE A 10 40.45 -0.76 -31.80
CA ILE A 10 39.19 -0.76 -31.05
C ILE A 10 38.77 -2.22 -30.96
N ASP A 11 38.92 -2.82 -29.78
CA ASP A 11 38.42 -4.16 -29.45
C ASP A 11 36.88 -4.20 -29.61
N PRO A 12 36.31 -5.07 -30.47
CA PRO A 12 34.91 -5.01 -30.83
C PRO A 12 34.11 -6.03 -30.02
N GLN A 13 33.91 -5.81 -28.72
CA GLN A 13 32.82 -6.45 -27.96
C GLN A 13 32.71 -5.85 -26.56
N THR A 14 32.08 -4.69 -26.47
CA THR A 14 31.34 -4.35 -25.26
C THR A 14 29.90 -4.73 -25.53
N ASP A 15 29.61 -6.03 -25.41
CA ASP A 15 28.25 -6.50 -25.16
C ASP A 15 27.81 -5.80 -23.87
N ILE A 16 27.11 -4.68 -24.02
CA ILE A 16 26.40 -4.07 -22.91
C ILE A 16 25.30 -5.08 -22.58
N PRO A 17 25.36 -5.79 -21.45
CA PRO A 17 24.32 -6.76 -21.14
C PRO A 17 23.01 -5.98 -21.04
N PHE A 18 22.11 -6.26 -21.96
CA PHE A 18 20.70 -5.91 -21.80
C PHE A 18 20.21 -6.77 -20.62
N THR A 19 20.35 -6.27 -19.40
CA THR A 19 19.70 -6.88 -18.23
C THR A 19 18.24 -6.45 -18.28
N PRO A 20 17.28 -7.33 -18.66
CA PRO A 20 15.93 -7.12 -18.17
C PRO A 20 16.06 -7.15 -16.64
N ASN A 21 15.65 -6.06 -15.99
CA ASN A 21 15.75 -5.83 -14.55
C ASN A 21 14.83 -6.83 -13.80
N MET A 22 15.22 -8.11 -13.81
CA MET A 22 14.53 -9.21 -13.17
C MET A 22 15.20 -9.40 -11.80
N PRO A 23 14.47 -9.19 -10.70
CA PRO A 23 15.06 -9.21 -9.37
C PRO A 23 15.52 -10.62 -9.00
N TYR A 24 16.65 -10.73 -8.29
CA TYR A 24 17.11 -12.00 -7.74
C TYR A 24 16.15 -12.49 -6.64
N ALA A 25 16.20 -13.80 -6.32
CA ALA A 25 15.31 -14.39 -5.32
C ALA A 25 15.50 -13.71 -3.95
N GLU A 26 16.75 -13.41 -3.63
CA GLU A 26 17.22 -12.77 -2.40
C GLU A 26 16.67 -11.33 -2.31
N ASP A 27 16.72 -10.57 -3.42
CA ASP A 27 16.15 -9.21 -3.49
C ASP A 27 14.63 -9.20 -3.25
N MET A 28 13.93 -10.23 -3.74
CA MET A 28 12.49 -10.38 -3.52
C MET A 28 12.17 -10.70 -2.06
N LEU A 29 12.97 -11.54 -1.42
CA LEU A 29 12.84 -11.88 0.00
C LEU A 29 13.16 -10.65 0.88
N GLU A 30 14.22 -9.92 0.57
CA GLU A 30 14.56 -8.68 1.27
C GLU A 30 13.44 -7.65 1.15
N ARG A 31 12.91 -7.45 -0.07
CA ARG A 31 11.75 -6.56 -0.29
C ARG A 31 10.51 -7.01 0.48
N LEU A 32 10.26 -8.31 0.61
CA LEU A 32 9.13 -8.82 1.38
C LEU A 32 9.27 -8.49 2.88
N HIS A 33 10.46 -8.66 3.46
CA HIS A 33 10.71 -8.39 4.88
C HIS A 33 10.89 -6.90 5.19
N ALA A 34 11.32 -6.09 4.23
CA ALA A 34 11.42 -4.63 4.37
C ALA A 34 10.06 -3.92 4.45
N ILE A 35 8.97 -4.59 4.04
CA ILE A 35 7.63 -4.00 4.09
C ILE A 35 7.06 -4.11 5.50
N ASP A 36 6.95 -2.97 6.17
CA ASP A 36 6.19 -2.84 7.41
C ASP A 36 4.69 -2.98 7.11
N VAL A 37 4.05 -4.04 7.62
CA VAL A 37 2.62 -4.30 7.41
C VAL A 37 1.75 -3.29 8.17
N THR A 38 2.26 -2.69 9.25
CA THR A 38 1.48 -1.76 10.09
C THR A 38 1.14 -0.46 9.39
N GLN A 39 1.88 -0.10 8.33
CA GLN A 39 1.64 1.09 7.51
C GLN A 39 0.34 1.01 6.68
N PHE A 40 -0.25 -0.18 6.55
CA PHE A 40 -1.48 -0.43 5.80
C PHE A 40 -2.74 -0.49 6.69
N ASP A 41 -2.63 -0.15 7.98
CA ASP A 41 -3.76 -0.10 8.90
C ASP A 41 -4.67 1.12 8.62
N ILE A 42 -5.86 0.84 8.07
CA ILE A 42 -6.86 1.85 7.71
C ILE A 42 -7.32 2.64 8.93
N SER A 43 -7.48 1.99 10.08
CA SER A 43 -8.02 2.59 11.30
C SER A 43 -7.02 3.57 11.89
N LYS A 44 -5.77 3.15 12.07
CA LYS A 44 -4.69 4.04 12.54
C LYS A 44 -4.48 5.21 11.59
N ARG A 45 -4.57 4.99 10.28
CA ARG A 45 -4.39 6.06 9.30
C ARG A 45 -5.56 7.02 9.27
N ALA A 46 -6.79 6.53 9.35
CA ALA A 46 -7.99 7.35 9.48
C ALA A 46 -7.93 8.19 10.76
N GLU A 47 -7.46 7.62 11.87
CA GLU A 47 -7.27 8.32 13.13
C GLU A 47 -6.15 9.37 13.04
N ALA A 48 -5.03 9.09 12.37
CA ALA A 48 -3.98 10.08 12.13
C ALA A 48 -4.46 11.25 11.25
N LEU A 49 -5.24 10.96 10.20
CA LEU A 49 -5.88 11.98 9.36
C LEU A 49 -6.92 12.78 10.15
N LYS A 50 -7.69 12.12 11.01
CA LYS A 50 -8.64 12.74 11.92
C LYS A 50 -7.92 13.57 12.97
N GLY A 51 -6.78 13.14 13.51
CA GLY A 51 -6.03 13.77 14.61
C GLY A 51 -5.66 15.23 14.35
N LYS A 52 -5.35 15.59 13.11
CA LYS A 52 -5.13 17.00 12.70
C LYS A 52 -6.39 17.87 12.85
N GLN A 53 -7.57 17.27 12.86
CA GLN A 53 -8.88 17.93 12.90
C GLN A 53 -9.77 17.40 14.04
N ALA A 54 -9.27 16.53 14.92
CA ALA A 54 -10.04 15.87 15.97
C ALA A 54 -10.54 16.89 17.00
N TRP A 55 -9.80 17.98 17.18
CA TRP A 55 -10.21 19.13 17.97
C TRP A 55 -11.51 19.79 17.45
N LEU A 56 -11.73 19.83 16.12
CA LEU A 56 -12.97 20.35 15.54
C LEU A 56 -14.17 19.46 15.87
N PHE A 57 -13.97 18.14 15.94
CA PHE A 57 -14.99 17.17 16.34
C PHE A 57 -15.29 17.21 17.85
N ALA A 58 -14.26 17.42 18.68
CA ALA A 58 -14.43 17.60 20.12
C ALA A 58 -15.17 18.92 20.46
N LEU A 59 -14.94 20.00 19.70
CA LEU A 59 -15.64 21.27 19.89
C LEU A 59 -17.06 21.31 19.33
N THR A 60 -17.43 20.40 18.42
CA THR A 60 -18.73 20.50 17.75
C THR A 60 -19.89 20.29 18.71
N MET A 61 -19.74 19.42 19.73
CA MET A 61 -20.80 19.16 20.72
C MET A 61 -21.09 20.39 21.62
N PRO A 62 -20.10 21.04 22.28
CA PRO A 62 -20.37 22.25 23.05
C PRO A 62 -20.78 23.43 22.17
N VAL A 63 -20.21 23.59 20.97
CA VAL A 63 -20.55 24.69 20.06
C VAL A 63 -21.98 24.57 19.54
N THR A 64 -22.44 23.36 19.19
CA THR A 64 -23.82 23.13 18.73
C THR A 64 -24.84 23.36 19.85
N ALA A 65 -24.53 22.96 21.09
CA ALA A 65 -25.38 23.26 22.24
C ALA A 65 -25.50 24.77 22.48
N LEU A 66 -24.39 25.50 22.38
CA LEU A 66 -24.36 26.95 22.57
C LEU A 66 -25.08 27.68 21.42
N LEU A 67 -24.91 27.22 20.18
CA LEU A 67 -25.66 27.70 19.02
C LEU A 67 -27.16 27.44 19.16
N LEU A 68 -27.57 26.27 19.65
CA LEU A 68 -28.97 25.94 19.88
C LEU A 68 -29.60 26.95 20.84
N VAL A 69 -28.94 27.26 21.95
CA VAL A 69 -29.43 28.22 22.94
C VAL A 69 -29.53 29.63 22.33
N ILE A 70 -28.46 30.11 21.68
CA ILE A 70 -28.45 31.46 21.09
C ILE A 70 -29.51 31.60 20.00
N LEU A 71 -29.56 30.67 19.05
CA LEU A 71 -30.51 30.72 17.93
C LEU A 71 -31.94 30.56 18.41
N THR A 72 -32.19 29.72 19.44
CA THR A 72 -33.52 29.59 20.04
C THR A 72 -33.94 30.91 20.70
N LEU A 73 -33.04 31.58 21.42
CA LEU A 73 -33.32 32.86 22.06
C LEU A 73 -33.65 33.94 21.01
N VAL A 74 -32.85 34.02 19.94
CA VAL A 74 -33.07 34.94 18.81
C VAL A 74 -34.39 34.64 18.09
N GLY A 75 -34.68 33.37 17.82
CA GLY A 75 -35.94 32.96 17.20
C GLY A 75 -37.15 33.28 18.08
N THR A 76 -37.01 33.10 19.40
CA THR A 76 -38.07 33.44 20.36
C THR A 76 -38.32 34.94 20.38
N PHE A 77 -37.26 35.76 20.35
CA PHE A 77 -37.39 37.22 20.28
C PHE A 77 -38.12 37.71 19.02
N LEU A 78 -37.96 37.01 17.89
CA LEU A 78 -38.58 37.38 16.62
C LEU A 78 -40.02 36.86 16.44
N SER A 79 -40.34 35.70 17.04
CA SER A 79 -41.61 35.00 16.81
C SER A 79 -42.54 34.97 18.02
N ASP A 80 -42.05 35.36 19.20
CA ASP A 80 -42.70 35.25 20.51
C ASP A 80 -43.14 33.81 20.87
N GLN A 81 -42.66 32.81 20.12
CA GLN A 81 -42.98 31.40 20.28
C GLN A 81 -41.72 30.58 20.56
N PHE A 82 -41.44 30.36 21.85
CA PHE A 82 -40.26 29.63 22.30
C PHE A 82 -40.18 28.21 21.77
N ILE A 83 -41.28 27.45 21.89
CA ILE A 83 -41.33 26.02 21.52
C ILE A 83 -41.13 25.84 20.01
N LEU A 84 -41.76 26.70 19.20
CA LEU A 84 -41.63 26.64 17.74
C LEU A 84 -40.20 26.99 17.30
N SER A 85 -39.62 28.05 17.88
CA SER A 85 -38.24 28.47 17.60
C SER A 85 -37.24 27.38 17.95
N PHE A 86 -37.41 26.72 19.10
CA PHE A 86 -36.57 25.61 19.52
C PHE A 86 -36.63 24.45 18.52
N LEU A 87 -37.83 24.05 18.08
CA LEU A 87 -38.00 22.95 17.13
C LEU A 87 -37.34 23.23 15.78
N VAL A 88 -37.51 24.46 15.26
CA VAL A 88 -36.90 24.87 13.99
C VAL A 88 -35.37 24.85 14.08
N VAL A 89 -34.81 25.40 15.15
CA VAL A 89 -33.36 25.45 15.37
C VAL A 89 -32.79 24.06 15.60
N ALA A 90 -33.45 23.22 16.39
CA ALA A 90 -33.06 21.83 16.62
C ALA A 90 -33.06 21.03 15.31
N GLY A 91 -34.09 21.22 14.46
CA GLY A 91 -34.16 20.62 13.13
C GLY A 91 -33.02 21.08 12.22
N LEU A 92 -32.71 22.38 12.23
CA LEU A 92 -31.60 22.93 11.45
C LEU A 92 -30.25 22.36 11.89
N LEU A 93 -29.98 22.33 13.20
CA LEU A 93 -28.74 21.78 13.75
C LEU A 93 -28.63 20.28 13.52
N PHE A 94 -29.74 19.54 13.55
CA PHE A 94 -29.77 18.13 13.19
C PHE A 94 -29.30 17.90 11.74
N LEU A 95 -29.78 18.71 10.79
CA LEU A 95 -29.34 18.63 9.39
C LEU A 95 -27.84 18.93 9.23
N ILE A 96 -27.33 19.93 9.94
CA ILE A 96 -25.90 20.27 9.95
C ILE A 96 -25.07 19.12 10.55
N GLY A 97 -25.52 18.53 11.66
CA GLY A 97 -24.89 17.36 12.28
C GLY A 97 -24.85 16.15 11.35
N GLN A 98 -25.92 15.91 10.59
CA GLN A 98 -25.97 14.84 9.60
C GLN A 98 -24.95 15.06 8.48
N MET A 99 -24.74 16.30 8.02
CA MET A 99 -23.68 16.64 7.06
C MET A 99 -22.29 16.42 7.64
N LEU A 100 -22.05 16.82 8.90
CA LEU A 100 -20.78 16.61 9.61
C LEU A 100 -20.43 15.12 9.75
N ASN A 101 -21.40 14.26 10.02
CA ASN A 101 -21.17 12.80 10.03
C ASN A 101 -20.73 12.25 8.66
N GLY A 102 -21.10 12.93 7.57
CA GLY A 102 -20.60 12.63 6.23
C GLY A 102 -19.08 12.85 6.09
N TYR A 103 -18.51 13.81 6.84
CA TYR A 103 -17.07 14.07 6.83
C TYR A 103 -16.26 12.93 7.43
N GLU A 104 -16.74 12.24 8.47
CA GLU A 104 -16.03 11.08 9.03
C GLU A 104 -15.86 9.93 8.01
N LYS A 105 -16.89 9.70 7.18
CA LYS A 105 -16.83 8.73 6.09
C LYS A 105 -15.80 9.13 5.03
N ASN A 106 -15.61 10.43 4.81
CA ASN A 106 -14.61 10.94 3.87
C ASN A 106 -13.18 10.66 4.34
N PHE A 107 -12.87 10.77 5.64
CA PHE A 107 -11.53 10.42 6.15
C PHE A 107 -11.22 8.94 5.98
N THR A 108 -12.18 8.06 6.25
CA THR A 108 -12.00 6.61 6.03
C THR A 108 -11.77 6.31 4.55
N ARG A 109 -12.51 7.00 3.66
CA ARG A 109 -12.31 6.88 2.21
C ARG A 109 -10.94 7.39 1.76
N GLN A 110 -10.49 8.51 2.30
CA GLN A 110 -9.16 9.07 2.01
C GLN A 110 -8.05 8.17 2.52
N ALA A 111 -8.16 7.65 3.75
CA ALA A 111 -7.22 6.67 4.31
C ALA A 111 -7.11 5.43 3.40
N ARG A 112 -8.25 4.93 2.90
CA ARG A 112 -8.28 3.81 1.96
C ARG A 112 -7.53 4.13 0.66
N ILE A 113 -7.70 5.33 0.10
CA ILE A 113 -7.00 5.76 -1.12
C ILE A 113 -5.49 5.88 -0.88
N ASP A 114 -5.09 6.50 0.24
CA ASP A 114 -3.68 6.62 0.63
C ASP A 114 -3.02 5.25 0.76
N ILE A 115 -3.71 4.29 1.41
CA ILE A 115 -3.21 2.92 1.56
C ILE A 115 -3.12 2.21 0.21
N MET A 116 -4.10 2.36 -0.68
CA MET A 116 -4.00 1.80 -2.04
C MET A 116 -2.79 2.34 -2.80
N GLN A 117 -2.46 3.62 -2.64
CA GLN A 117 -1.28 4.22 -3.25
C GLN A 117 0.02 3.69 -2.64
N ARG A 118 0.06 3.47 -1.33
CA ARG A 118 1.20 2.84 -0.65
C ARG A 118 1.40 1.40 -1.08
N ILE A 119 0.32 0.62 -1.24
CA ILE A 119 0.40 -0.74 -1.78
C ILE A 119 0.97 -0.70 -3.20
N LYS A 120 0.52 0.25 -4.05
CA LYS A 120 1.10 0.45 -5.38
C LYS A 120 2.61 0.71 -5.34
N GLN A 121 3.06 1.53 -4.38
CA GLN A 121 4.49 1.81 -4.20
C GLN A 121 5.28 0.60 -3.70
N ALA A 122 4.71 -0.19 -2.78
CA ALA A 122 5.34 -1.40 -2.25
C ALA A 122 5.44 -2.52 -3.30
N GLU A 123 4.40 -2.69 -4.11
CA GLU A 123 4.39 -3.64 -5.23
C GLU A 123 5.38 -3.24 -6.34
N GLY A 124 5.52 -1.94 -6.61
CA GLY A 124 6.38 -1.42 -7.67
C GLY A 124 5.84 -1.74 -9.07
N GLU A 125 6.70 -1.67 -10.08
CA GLU A 125 6.30 -1.90 -11.48
C GLU A 125 6.19 -3.40 -11.83
N THR A 126 7.00 -4.23 -11.19
CA THR A 126 7.07 -5.68 -11.42
C THR A 126 6.10 -6.50 -10.55
N GLY A 127 5.66 -5.94 -9.41
CA GLY A 127 4.65 -6.52 -8.52
C GLY A 127 5.20 -7.60 -7.60
N LEU A 128 5.18 -7.39 -6.28
CA LEU A 128 5.74 -8.28 -5.27
C LEU A 128 4.89 -9.54 -5.03
N ILE A 129 3.63 -9.40 -4.60
CA ILE A 129 2.76 -10.54 -4.28
C ILE A 129 2.56 -11.52 -5.46
N PRO A 130 2.45 -11.09 -6.74
CA PRO A 130 2.36 -12.00 -7.87
C PRO A 130 3.53 -12.98 -8.00
N HIS A 131 4.71 -12.61 -7.52
CA HIS A 131 5.91 -13.46 -7.50
C HIS A 131 5.85 -14.54 -6.42
N PHE A 132 5.20 -14.26 -5.28
CA PHE A 132 4.98 -15.20 -4.18
C PHE A 132 3.67 -16.00 -4.29
N LYS A 133 2.97 -15.93 -5.42
CA LYS A 133 1.63 -16.54 -5.59
C LYS A 133 1.58 -18.04 -5.25
N ASP A 134 2.68 -18.76 -5.49
CA ASP A 134 2.77 -20.22 -5.33
C ASP A 134 2.86 -20.62 -3.84
N PHE A 135 3.16 -19.66 -2.97
CA PHE A 135 3.22 -19.79 -1.51
C PHE A 135 1.96 -19.26 -0.82
N LEU A 136 1.01 -18.72 -1.59
CA LEU A 136 -0.25 -18.21 -1.07
C LEU A 136 -1.40 -19.21 -1.26
N PRO A 137 -2.25 -19.42 -0.24
CA PRO A 137 -3.46 -20.22 -0.37
C PRO A 137 -4.40 -19.73 -1.50
N THR A 138 -5.14 -20.66 -2.11
CA THR A 138 -6.04 -20.38 -3.25
C THR A 138 -7.10 -19.31 -2.99
N LYS A 139 -7.48 -19.08 -1.72
CA LYS A 139 -8.39 -17.99 -1.30
C LYS A 139 -7.89 -16.60 -1.71
N TYR A 140 -6.58 -16.41 -1.86
CA TYR A 140 -5.97 -15.14 -2.31
C TYR A 140 -5.89 -15.01 -3.83
N ARG A 141 -6.53 -15.90 -4.60
CA ARG A 141 -6.52 -15.84 -6.08
C ARG A 141 -6.98 -14.49 -6.62
N HIS A 142 -8.06 -13.95 -6.05
CA HIS A 142 -8.62 -12.68 -6.48
C HIS A 142 -7.72 -11.49 -6.14
N LEU A 143 -6.93 -11.58 -5.05
CA LEU A 143 -5.99 -10.55 -4.65
C LEU A 143 -4.91 -10.39 -5.73
N TRP A 144 -4.13 -11.43 -6.01
CA TRP A 144 -3.00 -11.31 -6.95
C TRP A 144 -3.46 -11.06 -8.40
N GLN A 145 -4.63 -11.57 -8.80
CA GLN A 145 -5.23 -11.23 -10.11
C GLN A 145 -5.57 -9.74 -10.20
N SER A 146 -6.00 -9.14 -9.09
CA SER A 146 -6.30 -7.71 -9.04
C SER A 146 -5.04 -6.87 -9.00
N LEU A 147 -4.00 -7.32 -8.27
CA LEU A 147 -2.69 -6.66 -8.23
C LEU A 147 -2.03 -6.61 -9.61
N LYS A 148 -2.10 -7.70 -10.39
CA LYS A 148 -1.64 -7.71 -11.80
C LYS A 148 -2.34 -6.67 -12.68
N LYS A 149 -3.58 -6.30 -12.34
CA LYS A 149 -4.37 -5.26 -13.04
C LYS A 149 -4.22 -3.88 -12.40
N GLN A 150 -3.24 -3.69 -11.51
CA GLN A 150 -3.03 -2.46 -10.74
C GLN A 150 -4.27 -2.04 -9.91
N ASN A 151 -5.05 -3.00 -9.45
CA ASN A 151 -6.24 -2.77 -8.63
C ASN A 151 -5.99 -3.21 -7.19
N TYR A 152 -5.83 -2.22 -6.30
CA TYR A 152 -5.41 -2.40 -4.90
C TYR A 152 -6.57 -2.44 -3.90
N ARG A 153 -7.78 -2.80 -4.34
CA ARG A 153 -9.00 -2.74 -3.52
C ARG A 153 -8.98 -3.64 -2.27
N TYR A 154 -8.23 -4.75 -2.32
CA TYR A 154 -8.23 -5.82 -1.33
C TYR A 154 -7.15 -5.64 -0.24
N ILE A 155 -7.18 -4.50 0.45
CA ILE A 155 -6.17 -4.11 1.47
C ILE A 155 -6.02 -5.15 2.58
N GLU A 156 -7.13 -5.61 3.17
CA GLU A 156 -7.07 -6.58 4.29
C GLU A 156 -6.47 -7.92 3.85
N GLN A 157 -6.84 -8.40 2.66
CA GLN A 157 -6.29 -9.63 2.10
C GLN A 157 -4.81 -9.46 1.74
N TYR A 158 -4.42 -8.28 1.28
CA TYR A 158 -3.03 -7.93 1.00
C TYR A 158 -2.17 -7.98 2.26
N VAL A 159 -2.62 -7.34 3.34
CA VAL A 159 -1.97 -7.36 4.65
C VAL A 159 -1.86 -8.80 5.16
N ALA A 160 -2.95 -9.57 5.13
CA ALA A 160 -2.93 -10.97 5.57
C ALA A 160 -2.01 -11.86 4.74
N ALA A 161 -1.92 -11.62 3.42
CA ALA A 161 -1.00 -12.33 2.54
C ALA A 161 0.46 -11.98 2.86
N LEU A 162 0.78 -10.70 3.06
CA LEU A 162 2.13 -10.27 3.47
C LEU A 162 2.54 -10.87 4.81
N THR A 163 1.67 -10.81 5.83
CA THR A 163 1.97 -11.39 7.14
C THR A 163 2.19 -12.89 7.06
N LEU A 164 1.38 -13.61 6.27
CA LEU A 164 1.55 -15.04 6.07
C LEU A 164 2.90 -15.35 5.40
N LEU A 165 3.28 -14.59 4.38
CA LEU A 165 4.56 -14.75 3.71
C LEU A 165 5.74 -14.39 4.64
N GLN A 166 5.65 -13.32 5.42
CA GLN A 166 6.72 -12.96 6.36
C GLN A 166 6.91 -14.00 7.48
N GLN A 167 5.84 -14.67 7.93
CA GLN A 167 5.89 -15.60 9.06
C GLN A 167 6.09 -17.07 8.68
N HIS A 168 5.59 -17.49 7.52
CA HIS A 168 5.50 -18.90 7.13
C HIS A 168 6.14 -19.21 5.78
N LEU A 169 6.82 -18.26 5.15
CA LEU A 169 7.58 -18.55 3.94
C LEU A 169 8.82 -19.36 4.29
N ASP A 170 8.98 -20.49 3.61
CA ASP A 170 10.19 -21.30 3.62
C ASP A 170 11.17 -20.70 2.58
N HIS A 171 12.21 -20.01 3.06
CA HIS A 171 13.18 -19.28 2.25
C HIS A 171 13.89 -20.19 1.23
N ASP A 172 14.36 -21.35 1.67
CA ASP A 172 15.11 -22.28 0.82
C ASP A 172 14.21 -22.85 -0.29
N LYS A 173 12.96 -23.15 0.06
CA LYS A 173 11.96 -23.59 -0.92
C LYS A 173 11.59 -22.49 -1.90
N PHE A 174 11.54 -21.23 -1.47
CA PHE A 174 11.32 -20.08 -2.35
C PHE A 174 12.44 -19.94 -3.38
N ILE A 175 13.70 -19.91 -2.93
CA ILE A 175 14.87 -19.78 -3.80
C ILE A 175 14.92 -20.93 -4.81
N ARG A 176 14.69 -22.17 -4.36
CA ARG A 176 14.66 -23.34 -5.25
C ARG A 176 13.57 -23.24 -6.32
N ILE A 177 12.35 -22.83 -5.95
CA ILE A 177 11.25 -22.64 -6.92
C ILE A 177 11.53 -21.45 -7.84
N TRP A 178 12.21 -20.41 -7.34
CA TRP A 178 12.62 -19.25 -8.13
C TRP A 178 13.61 -19.65 -9.24
N HIS A 179 14.68 -20.36 -8.88
CA HIS A 179 15.68 -20.84 -9.84
C HIS A 179 15.11 -21.82 -10.87
N LEU A 180 14.10 -22.63 -10.50
CA LEU A 180 13.40 -23.48 -11.47
C LEU A 180 12.55 -22.68 -12.47
N LYS A 181 12.09 -21.49 -12.08
CA LYS A 181 11.22 -20.64 -12.89
C LYS A 181 12.02 -19.61 -13.71
N TYR A 182 13.19 -19.24 -13.22
CA TYR A 182 14.12 -18.27 -13.77
C TYR A 182 15.55 -18.83 -13.69
N PRO A 183 15.88 -19.85 -14.51
CA PRO A 183 17.18 -20.53 -14.49
C PRO A 183 18.35 -19.58 -14.74
N GLU A 184 18.12 -18.47 -15.45
CA GLU A 184 19.09 -17.40 -15.70
C GLU A 184 19.54 -16.62 -14.45
N THR A 185 18.81 -16.76 -13.32
CA THR A 185 19.17 -16.13 -12.03
C THR A 185 19.81 -17.10 -11.05
N ALA A 186 19.92 -18.38 -11.43
CA ALA A 186 20.57 -19.38 -10.60
C ALA A 186 22.09 -19.13 -10.57
N PRO A 187 22.76 -19.34 -9.42
CA PRO A 187 24.22 -19.35 -9.41
C PRO A 187 24.70 -20.38 -10.43
N GLU A 188 25.71 -20.01 -11.24
CA GLU A 188 26.39 -20.97 -12.11
C GLU A 188 26.78 -22.16 -11.23
N GLN A 189 26.20 -23.32 -11.51
CA GLN A 189 26.70 -24.56 -10.91
C GLN A 189 28.09 -24.72 -11.49
N ASP A 190 29.10 -24.32 -10.72
CA ASP A 190 30.45 -24.78 -10.99
C ASP A 190 30.39 -26.30 -10.97
N ASP A 191 30.60 -26.91 -12.15
CA ASP A 191 30.76 -28.34 -12.36
C ASP A 191 31.98 -28.83 -11.54
N TYR A 192 31.80 -29.03 -10.24
CA TYR A 192 32.71 -29.77 -9.39
C TYR A 192 31.98 -31.00 -8.87
N GLU A 193 32.12 -32.10 -9.60
CA GLU A 193 32.31 -33.47 -9.07
C GLU A 193 32.37 -34.45 -10.25
N ASP A 194 33.54 -34.49 -10.91
CA ASP A 194 34.03 -35.67 -11.65
C ASP A 194 35.54 -35.80 -11.36
N GLU A 195 35.90 -35.88 -10.07
CA GLU A 195 37.17 -36.47 -9.62
C GLU A 195 36.85 -37.78 -8.90
N ASP A 196 36.37 -38.77 -9.65
CA ASP A 196 36.47 -40.16 -9.21
C ASP A 196 36.54 -41.08 -10.43
N SER A 197 37.77 -41.37 -10.90
CA SER A 197 38.19 -42.62 -11.56
C SER A 197 39.48 -42.41 -12.38
N ALA A 198 40.65 -42.69 -11.79
CA ALA A 198 41.74 -43.43 -12.43
C ALA A 198 42.89 -43.65 -11.43
N GLU A 199 42.76 -44.69 -10.62
CA GLU A 199 43.93 -45.50 -10.22
C GLU A 199 44.41 -46.35 -11.40
#